data_AF-A0A6C2UI20-F1
#
_entry.id   AF-A0A6C2UI20-F1
#
_cell.length_a   1.000
_cell.length_b   1.000
_cell.length_c   1.000
_cell.angle_alpha   90.00
_cell.angle_beta   90.00
_cell.angle_gamma   90.00
#
_symmetry.space_group_name_H-M   'P 1'
#
loop_
_entity.id
_entity.type
_entity.pdbx_description
1 polymer ?
#
loop_
_entity_poly.entity_id
_entity_poly.type
_entity_poly.pdbx_seq_one_letter_code
_entity_poly.pdbx_strand_id
1 'polypeptide(L)'
;MGYRKLLRLLDKAVGLCKLVASTMNNELLIELIDESIALELNVASIYKFFSESITHDSDFWWQLHLEEKSHATLLRSGKESFIKRGRFPRDIVADSIRDLKEANENAAAMLGQFDGARPGRREACKAAIELEQQAGESHFMKFMEKDAESALESVFQQLNRSDKGHERRIKEHLASLPADA
;
A
#
# COMPACT_ATOMS: atom_id res chain seq x y z
N MET A 1 15.81 17.09 -51.09
CA MET A 1 14.97 16.87 -49.88
C MET A 1 15.35 17.96 -48.88
N GLY A 2 14.48 18.96 -48.65
CA GLY A 2 14.88 20.21 -48.00
C GLY A 2 14.91 20.15 -46.47
N TYR A 3 15.82 20.92 -45.86
CA TYR A 3 16.05 21.07 -44.42
C TYR A 3 14.75 21.21 -43.58
N ARG A 4 13.73 21.91 -44.11
CA ARG A 4 12.41 22.07 -43.47
C ARG A 4 11.63 20.75 -43.29
N LYS A 5 11.81 19.77 -44.18
CA LYS A 5 11.17 18.45 -44.07
C LYS A 5 11.85 17.62 -42.98
N LEU A 6 13.17 17.77 -42.80
CA LEU A 6 13.95 17.12 -41.76
C LEU A 6 13.59 17.65 -40.36
N LEU A 7 13.48 18.97 -40.20
CA LEU A 7 13.06 19.62 -38.94
C LEU A 7 11.66 19.16 -38.48
N ARG A 8 10.68 19.09 -39.38
CA ARG A 8 9.33 18.59 -39.03
C ARG A 8 9.32 17.11 -38.62
N LEU A 9 10.22 16.29 -39.14
CA LEU A 9 10.34 14.89 -38.76
C LEU A 9 10.98 14.76 -37.36
N LEU A 10 11.97 15.60 -37.05
CA LEU A 10 12.58 15.66 -35.72
C LEU A 10 11.59 16.13 -34.66
N ASP A 11 10.81 17.20 -34.91
CA ASP A 11 9.80 17.68 -33.96
C ASP A 11 8.72 16.62 -33.68
N LYS A 12 8.29 15.89 -34.73
CA LYS A 12 7.36 14.77 -34.57
C LYS A 12 7.97 13.63 -33.76
N ALA A 13 9.23 13.26 -34.01
CA ALA A 13 9.92 12.21 -33.27
C ALA A 13 10.07 12.57 -31.79
N VAL A 14 10.47 13.82 -31.47
CA VAL A 14 10.55 14.32 -30.09
C VAL A 14 9.17 14.33 -29.41
N GLY A 15 8.12 14.74 -30.13
CA GLY A 15 6.75 14.68 -29.63
C GLY A 15 6.28 13.25 -29.31
N LEU A 16 6.56 12.29 -30.20
CA LEU A 16 6.28 10.87 -29.96
C LEU A 16 7.05 10.33 -28.75
N CYS A 17 8.35 10.62 -28.62
CA CYS A 17 9.14 10.16 -27.48
C CYS A 17 8.60 10.68 -26.14
N LYS A 18 8.16 11.95 -26.10
CA LYS A 18 7.53 12.54 -24.90
C LYS A 18 6.20 11.87 -24.56
N LEU A 19 5.38 11.58 -25.58
CA LEU A 19 4.10 10.89 -25.38
C LEU A 19 4.31 9.46 -24.87
N VAL A 20 5.22 8.70 -25.47
CA VAL A 20 5.56 7.33 -25.05
C VAL A 20 6.10 7.31 -23.62
N ALA A 21 7.02 8.22 -23.28
CA ALA A 21 7.54 8.33 -21.91
C ALA A 21 6.45 8.69 -20.89
N SER A 22 5.51 9.57 -21.26
CA SER A 22 4.36 9.90 -20.40
C SER A 22 3.41 8.72 -20.21
N THR A 23 3.21 7.90 -21.23
CA THR A 23 2.37 6.69 -21.16
C THR A 23 3.04 5.63 -20.28
N MET A 24 4.33 5.36 -20.49
CA MET A 24 5.11 4.41 -19.67
C MET A 24 5.13 4.81 -18.18
N ASN A 25 5.25 6.10 -17.88
CA ASN A 25 5.20 6.61 -16.51
C ASN A 25 3.81 6.51 -15.85
N ASN A 26 2.75 6.39 -16.64
CA ASN A 26 1.39 6.17 -16.12
C ASN A 26 1.10 4.67 -15.96
N GLU A 27 1.60 3.82 -16.86
CA GLU A 27 1.51 2.36 -16.73
C GLU A 27 2.21 1.87 -15.47
N LEU A 28 3.46 2.31 -15.23
CA LEU A 28 4.19 1.98 -14.01
C LEU A 28 3.48 2.49 -12.74
N LEU A 29 2.94 3.72 -12.77
CA LEU A 29 2.20 4.26 -11.63
C LEU A 29 0.93 3.44 -11.35
N ILE A 30 0.22 3.03 -12.40
CA ILE A 30 -0.96 2.16 -12.26
C ILE A 30 -0.56 0.83 -11.63
N GLU A 31 0.56 0.24 -12.07
CA GLU A 31 1.07 -1.01 -11.52
C GLU A 31 1.46 -0.87 -10.03
N LEU A 32 2.17 0.20 -9.66
CA LEU A 32 2.50 0.51 -8.27
C LEU A 32 1.25 0.63 -7.39
N ILE A 33 0.21 1.30 -7.89
CA ILE A 33 -1.05 1.45 -7.16
C ILE A 33 -1.78 0.12 -7.04
N ASP A 34 -1.80 -0.70 -8.09
CA ASP A 34 -2.43 -2.02 -8.06
C ASP A 34 -1.74 -2.98 -7.10
N GLU A 35 -0.41 -3.01 -7.09
CA GLU A 35 0.36 -3.78 -6.12
C GLU A 35 0.18 -3.24 -4.70
N SER A 36 0.10 -1.92 -4.50
CA SER A 36 -0.20 -1.34 -3.18
C SER A 36 -1.60 -1.75 -2.71
N ILE A 37 -2.62 -1.67 -3.57
CA ILE A 37 -3.98 -2.15 -3.25
C ILE A 37 -3.97 -3.64 -2.90
N ALA A 38 -3.19 -4.45 -3.62
CA ALA A 38 -3.08 -5.87 -3.34
C ALA A 38 -2.44 -6.13 -1.97
N LEU A 39 -1.41 -5.36 -1.59
CA LEU A 39 -0.72 -5.50 -0.31
C LEU A 39 -1.68 -5.24 0.85
N GLU A 40 -2.38 -4.11 0.82
CA GLU A 40 -3.38 -3.73 1.82
C GLU A 40 -4.44 -4.83 2.00
N LEU A 41 -4.91 -5.44 0.91
CA LEU A 41 -5.88 -6.54 0.98
C LEU A 41 -5.28 -7.84 1.52
N ASN A 42 -4.02 -8.13 1.22
CA ASN A 42 -3.33 -9.30 1.73
C ASN A 42 -3.12 -9.17 3.24
N VAL A 43 -2.64 -8.01 3.71
CA VAL A 43 -2.50 -7.70 5.13
C VAL A 43 -3.86 -7.73 5.83
N ALA A 44 -4.90 -7.12 5.24
CA ALA A 44 -6.27 -7.21 5.74
C ALA A 44 -6.73 -8.68 5.92
N SER A 45 -6.38 -9.56 4.97
CA SER A 45 -6.76 -10.97 5.02
C SER A 45 -6.05 -11.71 6.16
N ILE A 46 -4.79 -11.39 6.42
CA ILE A 46 -4.02 -11.92 7.55
C ILE A 46 -4.65 -11.47 8.88
N TYR A 47 -4.98 -10.18 9.03
CA TYR A 47 -5.64 -9.67 10.23
C TYR A 47 -7.03 -10.25 10.44
N LYS A 48 -7.79 -10.46 9.36
CA LYS A 48 -9.04 -11.21 9.45
C LYS A 48 -8.81 -12.62 9.98
N PHE A 49 -7.83 -13.34 9.44
CA PHE A 49 -7.48 -14.67 9.90
C PHE A 49 -7.08 -14.69 11.38
N PHE A 50 -6.28 -13.73 11.85
CA PHE A 50 -5.97 -13.58 13.27
C PHE A 50 -7.22 -13.31 14.12
N SER A 51 -8.14 -12.47 13.64
CA SER A 51 -9.39 -12.20 14.37
C SER A 51 -10.26 -13.46 14.54
N GLU A 52 -10.26 -14.35 13.55
CA GLU A 52 -11.04 -15.59 13.55
C GLU A 52 -10.36 -16.72 14.33
N SER A 53 -9.03 -16.73 14.37
CA SER A 53 -8.22 -17.80 14.99
C SER A 53 -7.81 -17.50 16.44
N ILE A 54 -7.71 -16.23 16.83
CA ILE A 54 -7.24 -15.76 18.14
C ILE A 54 -8.38 -15.03 18.84
N THR A 55 -9.31 -15.81 19.40
CA THR A 55 -10.56 -15.29 19.97
C THR A 55 -10.37 -14.25 21.07
N HIS A 56 -9.30 -14.35 21.87
CA HIS A 56 -8.99 -13.40 22.94
C HIS A 56 -8.65 -11.99 22.45
N ASP A 57 -8.12 -11.87 21.23
CA ASP A 57 -7.69 -10.60 20.62
C ASP A 57 -8.52 -10.27 19.38
N SER A 58 -9.69 -10.91 19.22
CA SER A 58 -10.48 -10.87 17.99
C SER A 58 -10.83 -9.45 17.57
N ASP A 59 -11.32 -8.62 18.49
CA ASP A 59 -11.71 -7.24 18.22
C ASP A 59 -10.53 -6.36 17.77
N PHE A 60 -9.35 -6.58 18.36
CA PHE A 60 -8.13 -5.86 18.00
C PHE A 60 -7.74 -6.15 16.54
N TRP A 61 -7.68 -7.44 16.18
CA TRP A 61 -7.34 -7.86 14.82
C TRP A 61 -8.42 -7.49 13.81
N TRP A 62 -9.69 -7.58 14.22
CA TRP A 62 -10.82 -7.18 13.38
C TRP A 62 -10.79 -5.68 13.06
N GLN A 63 -10.41 -4.85 14.03
CA GLN A 63 -10.24 -3.42 13.79
C GLN A 63 -9.15 -3.16 12.74
N LEU A 64 -7.95 -3.76 12.90
CA LEU A 64 -6.88 -3.60 11.91
C LEU A 64 -7.31 -4.10 10.51
N HIS A 65 -8.03 -5.22 10.43
CA HIS A 65 -8.61 -5.70 9.17
C HIS A 65 -9.50 -4.65 8.46
N LEU A 66 -10.33 -3.93 9.21
CA LEU A 66 -11.21 -2.91 8.65
C LEU A 66 -10.43 -1.69 8.17
N GLU A 67 -9.38 -1.31 8.90
CA GLU A 67 -8.48 -0.20 8.57
C GLU A 67 -7.75 -0.49 7.24
N GLU A 68 -7.15 -1.66 7.05
CA GLU A 68 -6.48 -1.99 5.77
C GLU A 68 -7.45 -2.07 4.57
N LYS A 69 -8.69 -2.50 4.80
CA LYS A 69 -9.73 -2.42 3.76
C LYS A 69 -10.09 -0.99 3.40
N SER A 70 -10.03 -0.09 4.38
CA SER A 70 -10.24 1.35 4.19
C SER A 70 -9.13 1.92 3.30
N HIS A 71 -7.87 1.61 3.59
CA HIS A 71 -6.70 1.99 2.78
C HIS A 71 -6.81 1.52 1.33
N ALA A 72 -7.08 0.23 1.11
CA ALA A 72 -7.29 -0.33 -0.23
C ALA A 72 -8.42 0.38 -1.00
N THR A 73 -9.49 0.76 -0.29
CA THR A 73 -10.63 1.48 -0.87
C THR A 73 -10.23 2.91 -1.26
N LEU A 74 -9.45 3.60 -0.41
CA LEU A 74 -8.95 4.94 -0.68
C LEU A 74 -8.03 4.95 -1.91
N LEU A 75 -7.10 3.99 -2.00
CA LEU A 75 -6.19 3.85 -3.16
C LEU A 75 -6.97 3.57 -4.45
N ARG A 76 -7.96 2.66 -4.45
CA ARG A 76 -8.82 2.41 -5.62
C ARG A 76 -9.60 3.64 -6.04
N SER A 77 -10.24 4.33 -5.09
CA SER A 77 -10.99 5.56 -5.37
C SER A 77 -10.09 6.63 -5.96
N GLY A 78 -8.87 6.72 -5.44
CA GLY A 78 -7.83 7.61 -5.93
C GLY A 78 -7.40 7.28 -7.36
N LYS A 79 -7.15 6.00 -7.64
CA LYS A 79 -6.81 5.46 -8.96
C LYS A 79 -7.85 5.87 -10.01
N GLU A 80 -9.13 5.61 -9.71
CA GLU A 80 -10.25 5.85 -10.62
C GLU A 80 -10.48 7.34 -10.88
N SER A 81 -10.28 8.18 -9.86
CA SER A 81 -10.64 9.60 -9.90
C SER A 81 -9.52 10.53 -10.40
N PHE A 82 -8.25 10.21 -10.10
CA PHE A 82 -7.15 11.17 -10.25
C PHE A 82 -6.08 10.78 -11.27
N ILE A 83 -5.92 9.50 -11.63
CA ILE A 83 -4.88 9.08 -12.60
C ILE A 83 -5.16 9.64 -13.99
N LYS A 84 -6.39 9.53 -14.49
CA LYS A 84 -6.77 10.05 -15.82
C LYS A 84 -6.56 11.56 -15.96
N ARG A 85 -6.48 12.28 -14.83
CA ARG A 85 -6.27 13.72 -14.75
C ARG A 85 -4.81 14.10 -14.46
N GLY A 86 -3.92 13.11 -14.27
CA GLY A 86 -2.53 13.32 -13.91
C GLY A 86 -2.34 13.97 -12.54
N ARG A 87 -3.29 13.75 -11.60
CA ARG A 87 -3.31 14.41 -10.28
C ARG A 87 -3.15 13.44 -9.11
N PHE A 88 -2.91 12.15 -9.36
CA PHE A 88 -2.73 11.20 -8.28
C PHE A 88 -1.44 11.53 -7.49
N PRO A 89 -1.48 11.64 -6.15
CA PRO A 89 -0.30 11.88 -5.33
C PRO A 89 0.64 10.68 -5.44
N ARG A 90 1.79 10.84 -6.09
CA ARG A 90 2.69 9.71 -6.41
C ARG A 90 3.41 9.14 -5.19
N ASP A 91 3.59 9.97 -4.19
CA ASP A 91 4.28 9.71 -2.94
C ASP A 91 3.46 8.87 -1.92
N ILE A 92 2.18 8.59 -2.22
CA ILE A 92 1.36 7.67 -1.43
C ILE A 92 1.72 6.20 -1.64
N VAL A 93 2.35 5.87 -2.77
CA VAL A 93 2.77 4.51 -3.11
C VAL A 93 4.30 4.41 -3.07
N ALA A 94 4.82 3.19 -2.88
CA ALA A 94 6.25 2.97 -2.93
C ALA A 94 6.83 3.25 -4.32
N ASP A 95 8.11 3.65 -4.37
CA ASP A 95 8.80 3.96 -5.63
C ASP A 95 9.31 2.71 -6.37
N SER A 96 9.25 1.54 -5.70
CA SER A 96 9.84 0.28 -6.18
C SER A 96 8.78 -0.79 -6.39
N ILE A 97 8.49 -1.07 -7.66
CA ILE A 97 7.56 -2.14 -8.05
C ILE A 97 8.04 -3.52 -7.59
N ARG A 98 9.36 -3.74 -7.60
CA ARG A 98 9.96 -5.00 -7.16
C ARG A 98 9.70 -5.22 -5.68
N ASP A 99 9.94 -4.21 -4.86
CA ASP A 99 9.83 -4.35 -3.41
C ASP A 99 8.35 -4.49 -2.99
N LEU A 100 7.41 -3.87 -3.72
CA LEU A 100 5.96 -4.11 -3.54
C LEU A 100 5.54 -5.54 -3.89
N LYS A 101 6.03 -6.07 -5.02
CA LYS A 101 5.73 -7.46 -5.41
C LYS A 101 6.29 -8.46 -4.41
N GLU A 102 7.52 -8.23 -3.93
CA GLU A 102 8.12 -9.05 -2.87
C GLU A 102 7.31 -8.97 -1.56
N ALA A 103 6.86 -7.77 -1.17
CA ALA A 103 5.96 -7.61 -0.02
C ALA A 103 4.65 -8.40 -0.18
N ASN A 104 4.02 -8.31 -1.36
CA ASN A 104 2.81 -9.08 -1.69
C ASN A 104 3.03 -10.59 -1.62
N GLU A 105 4.12 -11.08 -2.20
CA GLU A 105 4.48 -12.50 -2.17
C GLU A 105 4.72 -12.97 -0.73
N ASN A 106 5.40 -12.17 0.09
CA ASN A 106 5.65 -12.47 1.50
C ASN A 106 4.35 -12.52 2.32
N ALA A 107 3.45 -11.55 2.13
CA ALA A 107 2.15 -11.53 2.81
C ALA A 107 1.29 -12.74 2.41
N ALA A 108 1.23 -13.07 1.11
CA ALA A 108 0.51 -14.24 0.62
C ALA A 108 1.10 -15.56 1.16
N ALA A 109 2.44 -15.68 1.20
CA ALA A 109 3.12 -16.84 1.75
C ALA A 109 2.84 -17.01 3.26
N MET A 110 2.82 -15.92 4.02
CA MET A 110 2.51 -15.92 5.45
C MET A 110 1.10 -16.46 5.73
N LEU A 111 0.11 -16.05 4.94
CA LEU A 111 -1.25 -16.59 5.05
C LEU A 111 -1.28 -18.11 4.83
N GLY A 112 -0.52 -18.61 3.85
CA GLY A 112 -0.39 -20.04 3.57
C GLY A 112 0.28 -20.85 4.69
N GLN A 113 1.22 -20.25 5.43
CA GLN A 113 1.86 -20.89 6.58
C GLN A 113 0.86 -21.09 7.74
N PHE A 114 0.00 -20.11 7.99
CA PHE A 114 -0.96 -20.18 9.09
C PHE A 114 -2.17 -21.10 8.84
N ASP A 115 -2.48 -21.40 7.59
CA ASP A 115 -3.48 -22.42 7.24
C ASP A 115 -3.04 -23.83 7.70
N GLY A 116 -1.72 -24.08 7.74
CA GLY A 116 -1.14 -25.34 8.22
C GLY A 116 -0.95 -25.41 9.74
N ALA A 117 -0.67 -24.28 10.39
CA ALA A 117 -0.49 -24.18 11.84
C ALA A 117 -0.96 -22.81 12.36
N ARG A 118 -2.01 -22.80 13.19
CA ARG A 118 -2.53 -21.55 13.76
C ARG A 118 -1.49 -20.92 14.69
N PRO A 119 -1.18 -19.62 14.52
CA PRO A 119 -0.18 -18.96 15.33
C PRO A 119 -0.69 -18.71 16.75
N GLY A 120 0.24 -18.72 17.70
CA GLY A 120 -0.02 -18.18 19.05
C GLY A 120 -0.17 -16.66 19.02
N ARG A 121 -0.66 -16.07 20.12
CA ARG A 121 -0.91 -14.61 20.21
C ARG A 121 0.36 -13.79 19.95
N ARG A 122 1.45 -14.19 20.62
CA ARG A 122 2.75 -13.54 20.47
C ARG A 122 3.36 -13.71 19.08
N GLU A 123 3.14 -14.86 18.44
CA GLU A 123 3.61 -15.14 17.09
C GLU A 123 2.87 -14.30 16.05
N ALA A 124 1.54 -14.21 16.15
CA ALA A 124 0.74 -13.34 15.30
C ALA A 124 1.16 -11.86 15.41
N CYS A 125 1.45 -11.37 16.62
CA CYS A 125 1.96 -10.01 16.81
C CYS A 125 3.33 -9.79 16.14
N LYS A 126 4.25 -10.75 16.24
CA LYS A 126 5.57 -10.63 15.60
C LYS A 126 5.45 -10.62 14.08
N ALA A 127 4.65 -11.54 13.54
CA ALA A 127 4.37 -11.62 12.12
C ALA A 127 3.72 -10.33 11.60
N ALA A 128 2.74 -9.79 12.33
CA ALA A 128 2.11 -8.51 12.01
C ALA A 128 3.12 -7.34 12.01
N ILE A 129 4.01 -7.26 13.01
CA ILE A 129 5.05 -6.21 13.04
C ILE A 129 5.98 -6.31 11.82
N GLU A 130 6.33 -7.53 11.39
CA GLU A 130 7.15 -7.73 10.19
C GLU A 130 6.43 -7.26 8.93
N LEU A 131 5.10 -7.47 8.81
CA LEU A 131 4.29 -6.97 7.70
C LEU A 131 4.28 -5.43 7.66
N GLU A 132 4.03 -4.78 8.80
CA GLU A 132 3.97 -3.32 8.92
C GLU A 132 5.29 -2.61 8.58
N GLN A 133 6.40 -3.33 8.68
CA GLN A 133 7.74 -2.82 8.34
C GLN A 133 8.08 -2.98 6.85
N GLN A 134 7.22 -3.61 6.05
CA GLN A 134 7.44 -3.77 4.62
C GLN A 134 7.30 -2.44 3.88
N ALA A 135 7.94 -2.37 2.70
CA ALA A 135 8.10 -1.12 1.96
C ALA A 135 6.75 -0.44 1.61
N GLY A 136 5.72 -1.20 1.22
CA GLY A 136 4.42 -0.64 0.87
C GLY A 136 3.75 0.10 2.04
N GLU A 137 3.66 -0.56 3.19
CA GLU A 137 3.09 0.00 4.42
C GLU A 137 3.87 1.24 4.90
N SER A 138 5.20 1.15 4.87
CA SER A 138 6.06 2.26 5.29
C SER A 138 5.84 3.51 4.44
N HIS A 139 5.64 3.38 3.12
CA HIS A 139 5.40 4.51 2.23
C HIS A 139 4.01 5.12 2.43
N PHE A 140 2.96 4.30 2.51
CA PHE A 140 1.60 4.77 2.75
C PHE A 140 1.50 5.51 4.10
N MET A 141 2.04 4.93 5.17
CA MET A 141 2.05 5.58 6.49
C MET A 141 2.82 6.90 6.49
N LYS A 142 4.02 6.96 5.87
CA LYS A 142 4.79 8.22 5.77
C LYS A 142 3.98 9.31 5.06
N PHE A 143 3.27 8.96 4.00
CA PHE A 143 2.37 9.87 3.31
C PHE A 143 1.22 10.35 4.21
N MET A 144 0.65 9.44 5.01
CA MET A 144 -0.43 9.78 5.94
C MET A 144 0.01 10.63 7.13
N GLU A 145 1.29 10.57 7.50
CA GLU A 145 1.85 11.27 8.67
C GLU A 145 2.53 12.61 8.36
N LYS A 146 3.01 12.82 7.13
CA LYS A 146 3.61 14.09 6.75
C LYS A 146 2.59 15.24 6.71
N ASP A 147 3.08 16.46 6.83
CA ASP A 147 2.26 17.65 6.55
C ASP A 147 1.81 17.63 5.07
N ALA A 148 0.52 17.85 4.84
CA ALA A 148 -0.02 17.93 3.50
C ALA A 148 0.56 19.14 2.75
N GLU A 149 1.17 18.89 1.59
CA GLU A 149 1.70 19.95 0.73
C GLU A 149 0.65 20.47 -0.25
N SER A 150 -0.49 19.78 -0.36
CA SER A 150 -1.59 20.13 -1.24
C SER A 150 -2.96 19.89 -0.63
N ALA A 151 -3.98 20.58 -1.15
CA ALA A 151 -5.37 20.35 -0.76
C ALA A 151 -5.83 18.92 -1.07
N LEU A 152 -5.27 18.30 -2.12
CA LEU A 152 -5.58 16.92 -2.47
C LEU A 152 -4.99 15.95 -1.45
N GLU A 153 -3.73 16.12 -1.08
CA GLU A 153 -3.10 15.33 0.00
C GLU A 153 -3.89 15.45 1.30
N SER A 154 -4.29 16.68 1.67
CA SER A 154 -5.11 16.89 2.86
C SER A 154 -6.44 16.12 2.81
N VAL A 155 -7.08 16.03 1.64
CA VAL A 155 -8.29 15.21 1.47
C VAL A 155 -7.98 13.72 1.64
N PHE A 156 -6.91 13.20 1.02
CA PHE A 156 -6.52 11.80 1.18
C PHE A 156 -6.24 11.46 2.66
N GLN A 157 -5.46 12.31 3.34
CA GLN A 157 -5.12 12.12 4.75
C GLN A 157 -6.36 12.20 5.67
N GLN A 158 -7.31 13.10 5.39
CA GLN A 158 -8.57 13.20 6.14
C GLN A 158 -9.47 11.99 5.91
N LEU A 159 -9.47 11.44 4.68
CA LEU A 159 -10.23 10.23 4.37
C LEU A 159 -9.68 8.98 5.05
N ASN A 160 -8.40 8.97 5.42
CA ASN A 160 -7.78 7.89 6.21
C ASN A 160 -8.22 7.86 7.68
N ARG A 161 -9.03 8.82 8.16
CA ARG A 161 -9.76 8.82 9.45
C ARG A 161 -8.99 8.44 10.73
N SER A 162 -7.67 8.59 10.74
CA SER A 162 -6.76 8.21 11.85
C SER A 162 -6.36 6.75 11.93
N ASP A 163 -6.54 5.99 10.84
CA ASP A 163 -6.00 4.65 10.63
C ASP A 163 -4.45 4.81 10.55
N LYS A 164 -3.79 4.83 11.70
CA LYS A 164 -2.37 5.18 11.85
C LYS A 164 -1.70 4.34 12.93
N GLY A 165 -0.39 4.14 12.76
CA GLY A 165 0.48 3.57 13.77
C GLY A 165 0.13 2.13 14.13
N HIS A 166 -0.22 1.32 13.14
CA HIS A 166 -0.51 -0.11 13.32
C HIS A 166 0.68 -0.81 14.00
N GLU A 167 1.90 -0.62 13.49
CA GLU A 167 3.13 -1.16 14.10
C GLU A 167 3.24 -0.83 15.59
N ARG A 168 2.99 0.44 15.97
CA ARG A 168 3.03 0.89 17.36
C ARG A 168 1.95 0.20 18.19
N ARG A 169 0.71 0.15 17.70
CA ARG A 169 -0.43 -0.50 18.39
C ARG A 169 -0.19 -1.99 18.58
N ILE A 170 0.39 -2.67 17.58
CA ILE A 170 0.73 -4.10 17.67
C ILE A 170 1.86 -4.32 18.68
N LYS A 171 2.89 -3.46 18.71
CA LYS A 171 3.95 -3.52 19.74
C LYS A 171 3.41 -3.31 21.15
N GLU A 172 2.52 -2.34 21.33
CA GLU A 172 1.85 -2.09 22.61
C GLU A 172 0.99 -3.29 23.03
N HIS A 173 0.24 -3.87 22.10
CA HIS A 173 -0.53 -5.09 22.31
C HIS A 173 0.37 -6.26 22.74
N LEU A 174 1.46 -6.51 21.99
CA LEU A 174 2.45 -7.55 22.31
C LEU A 174 3.10 -7.36 23.70
N ALA A 175 3.38 -6.12 24.10
CA ALA A 175 3.94 -5.81 25.41
C ALA A 175 2.94 -6.07 26.55
N SER A 176 1.63 -5.97 26.27
CA SER A 176 0.57 -6.27 27.22
C SER A 176 0.29 -7.77 27.40
N LEU A 177 0.80 -8.61 26.48
CA LEU A 177 0.59 -10.06 26.52
C LEU A 177 1.39 -10.72 27.65
N PRO A 178 0.80 -11.69 28.37
CA PRO A 178 1.52 -12.58 29.29
C PRO A 178 2.75 -13.22 28.64
N ALA A 179 3.76 -13.59 29.45
CA ALA A 179 4.98 -14.22 28.95
C ALA A 179 4.73 -15.63 28.35
N ASP A 180 3.61 -16.26 28.72
CA ASP A 180 3.15 -17.58 28.33
C ASP A 180 1.98 -17.56 27.33
N ALA A 181 1.63 -16.39 26.78
CA ALA A 181 0.51 -16.19 25.84
C ALA A 181 0.83 -16.46 24.36
#